data_AF-A0A158CQW3-F1
#
_entry.id   AF-A0A158CQW3-F1
#
_cell.length_a   1.000
_cell.length_b   1.000
_cell.length_c   1.000
_cell.angle_alpha   90.00
_cell.angle_beta   90.00
_cell.angle_gamma   90.00
#
_symmetry.space_group_name_H-M   'P 1'
#
loop_
_entity.id
_entity.type
_entity.pdbx_description
1 polymer ?
#
loop_
_entity_poly.entity_id
_entity_poly.type
_entity_poly.pdbx_seq_one_letter_code
_entity_poly.pdbx_strand_id
1 'polypeptide(L)'
;MGLEPLYRTLESLCDFEELNRSNTHVSVVATNVATGKTRYFENRDSGLVAPMVAASGSLPPWFAAVKINDAWFWDGSLVCAAPLHHIIETHTY
;
A
#
# COMPACT_ATOMS: atom_id res chain seq x y z
N MET A 1 12.46 -1.79 -16.90
CA MET A 1 12.58 -2.94 -16.00
C MET A 1 11.34 -2.95 -15.12
N GLY A 2 10.56 -4.03 -15.15
CA GLY A 2 9.29 -4.11 -14.42
C GLY A 2 9.49 -4.41 -12.94
N LEU A 3 8.45 -4.19 -12.13
CA LEU A 3 8.41 -4.48 -10.69
C LEU A 3 8.20 -5.99 -10.38
N GLU A 4 8.19 -6.82 -11.41
CA GLU A 4 7.97 -8.27 -11.35
C GLU A 4 8.88 -9.00 -10.32
N PRO A 5 10.20 -8.71 -10.21
CA PRO A 5 11.03 -9.36 -9.19
C PRO A 5 10.63 -8.97 -7.76
N LEU A 6 10.17 -7.73 -7.56
CA LEU A 6 9.69 -7.26 -6.26
C LEU A 6 8.39 -7.96 -5.88
N TYR A 7 7.45 -8.10 -6.82
CA TYR A 7 6.18 -8.79 -6.58
C TYR A 7 6.41 -10.24 -6.18
N ARG A 8 7.26 -10.97 -6.91
CA ARG A 8 7.61 -12.35 -6.58
C ARG A 8 8.26 -12.48 -5.20
N THR A 9 9.13 -11.53 -4.86
CA THR A 9 9.77 -11.51 -3.54
C THR A 9 8.73 -11.30 -2.44
N LEU A 10 7.82 -10.33 -2.61
CA LEU A 10 6.73 -10.08 -1.66
C LEU A 10 5.82 -11.29 -1.50
N GLU A 11 5.42 -11.93 -2.61
CA GLU A 11 4.60 -13.14 -2.60
C GLU A 11 5.32 -14.35 -1.97
N SER A 12 6.65 -14.40 -2.04
CA SER A 12 7.44 -15.46 -1.37
C SER A 12 7.60 -15.25 0.13
N LEU A 13 7.52 -14.00 0.60
CA LEU A 13 7.74 -13.62 2.00
C LEU A 13 6.43 -13.40 2.77
N CYS A 14 5.33 -13.15 2.06
CA CYS A 14 4.04 -12.82 2.65
C CYS A 14 2.95 -13.71 2.05
N ASP A 15 2.30 -14.50 2.91
CA ASP A 15 1.05 -15.16 2.57
C ASP A 15 -0.09 -14.15 2.67
N PHE A 16 -0.45 -13.55 1.53
CA PHE A 16 -1.55 -12.58 1.47
C PHE A 16 -2.92 -13.21 1.75
N GLU A 17 -3.10 -14.52 1.53
CA GLU A 17 -4.36 -15.20 1.81
C GLU A 17 -4.56 -15.34 3.33
N GLU A 18 -3.50 -15.68 4.06
CA GLU A 18 -3.50 -15.66 5.52
C GLU A 18 -3.65 -14.24 6.07
N LEU A 19 -2.90 -13.28 5.52
CA LEU A 19 -2.96 -11.86 5.93
C LEU A 19 -4.38 -11.29 5.83
N ASN A 20 -5.08 -11.58 4.73
CA ASN A 20 -6.44 -11.08 4.48
C ASN A 20 -7.51 -11.80 5.32
N ARG A 21 -7.22 -12.97 5.87
CA ARG A 21 -8.10 -13.70 6.81
C ARG A 21 -7.78 -13.43 8.28
N SER A 22 -6.65 -12.77 8.55
CA SER A 22 -6.18 -12.50 9.91
C SER A 22 -7.12 -11.54 10.66
N ASN A 23 -7.27 -11.76 11.97
CA ASN A 23 -7.95 -10.81 12.84
C ASN A 23 -7.15 -9.51 13.01
N THR A 24 -5.85 -9.51 12.72
CA THR A 24 -5.02 -8.30 12.75
C THR A 24 -5.41 -7.37 11.61
N HIS A 25 -5.71 -6.11 11.94
CA HIS A 25 -5.99 -5.09 10.93
C HIS A 25 -4.67 -4.55 10.35
N VAL A 26 -4.52 -4.60 9.02
CA VAL A 26 -3.35 -4.11 8.30
C VAL A 26 -3.79 -3.12 7.24
N SER A 27 -3.20 -1.93 7.28
CA SER A 27 -3.46 -0.83 6.36
C SER A 27 -2.13 -0.37 5.76
N VAL A 28 -2.06 -0.26 4.44
CA VAL A 28 -0.91 0.29 3.71
C VAL A 28 -1.36 1.51 2.91
N VAL A 29 -0.45 2.46 2.73
CA VAL A 29 -0.81 3.81 2.29
C VAL A 29 0.00 4.20 1.06
N ALA A 30 -0.67 4.63 0.01
CA ALA A 30 -0.02 5.11 -1.20
C ALA A 30 -0.68 6.39 -1.73
N THR A 31 0.09 7.20 -2.44
CA THR A 31 -0.37 8.46 -3.03
C THR A 31 -0.69 8.26 -4.50
N ASN A 32 -1.91 8.62 -4.92
CA ASN A 32 -2.30 8.61 -6.33
C ASN A 32 -1.54 9.71 -7.08
N VAL A 33 -0.76 9.31 -8.10
CA VAL A 33 0.13 10.20 -8.85
C VAL A 33 -0.61 11.30 -9.59
N ALA A 34 -1.80 11.01 -10.13
CA ALA A 34 -2.57 11.97 -10.93
C ALA A 34 -3.27 13.04 -10.08
N THR A 35 -3.63 12.70 -8.83
CA THR A 35 -4.46 13.58 -7.98
C THR A 35 -3.74 14.10 -6.75
N GLY A 36 -2.58 13.53 -6.39
CA GLY A 36 -1.87 13.83 -5.15
C GLY A 36 -2.59 13.36 -3.87
N LYS A 37 -3.69 12.62 -4.01
CA LYS A 37 -4.48 12.15 -2.85
C LYS A 37 -3.95 10.82 -2.32
N THR A 38 -3.93 10.72 -1.00
CA THR A 38 -3.64 9.48 -0.29
C THR A 38 -4.77 8.47 -0.46
N ARG A 39 -4.41 7.20 -0.64
CA ARG A 39 -5.31 6.05 -0.64
C ARG A 39 -4.81 5.02 0.37
N TYR A 40 -5.73 4.55 1.19
CA TYR A 40 -5.53 3.45 2.12
C TYR A 40 -5.96 2.16 1.43
N PHE A 41 -5.15 1.12 1.56
CA PHE A 41 -5.49 -0.24 1.17
C PHE A 41 -5.43 -1.09 2.42
N GLU A 42 -6.49 -1.86 2.66
CA GLU A 42 -6.65 -2.60 3.91
C GLU A 42 -6.94 -4.06 3.64
N ASN A 43 -6.48 -4.92 4.54
CA ASN A 43 -6.70 -6.36 4.42
C ASN A 43 -8.18 -6.75 4.61
N ARG A 44 -8.97 -5.90 5.27
CA ARG A 44 -10.40 -6.14 5.56
C ARG A 44 -11.38 -5.64 4.50
N ASP A 45 -10.97 -4.73 3.62
CA ASP A 45 -11.84 -4.16 2.59
C ASP A 45 -11.91 -5.08 1.37
N SER A 46 -10.88 -4.99 0.51
CA SER A 46 -10.78 -5.73 -0.77
C SER A 46 -9.62 -6.71 -0.78
N GLY A 47 -8.96 -6.88 0.36
CA GLY A 47 -7.74 -7.66 0.50
C GLY A 47 -6.50 -6.91 0.01
N LEU A 48 -5.38 -7.18 0.66
CA LEU A 48 -4.06 -6.73 0.24
C LEU A 48 -3.45 -7.72 -0.75
N VAL A 49 -2.72 -7.16 -1.72
CA VAL A 49 -1.92 -7.89 -2.70
C VAL A 49 -0.57 -7.20 -2.87
N ALA A 50 0.42 -7.93 -3.41
CA ALA A 50 1.79 -7.44 -3.56
C ALA A 50 1.90 -6.06 -4.24
N PRO A 51 1.14 -5.71 -5.30
CA PRO A 51 1.18 -4.37 -5.88
C PRO A 51 0.82 -3.23 -4.91
N MET A 52 -0.11 -3.45 -3.98
CA MET A 52 -0.51 -2.42 -3.03
C MET A 52 0.60 -2.14 -2.00
N VAL A 53 1.26 -3.20 -1.53
CA VAL A 53 2.42 -3.10 -0.63
C VAL A 53 3.60 -2.45 -1.35
N ALA A 54 3.87 -2.85 -2.59
CA ALA A 54 4.92 -2.27 -3.41
C ALA A 54 4.68 -0.77 -3.67
N ALA A 55 3.43 -0.36 -3.94
CA ALA A 55 3.07 1.04 -4.12
C ALA A 55 3.37 1.87 -2.87
N SER A 56 3.03 1.33 -1.70
CA SER A 56 3.30 1.99 -0.41
C SER A 56 4.77 2.20 -0.12
N GLY A 57 5.69 1.43 -0.72
CA GLY A 57 7.15 1.55 -0.56
C GLY A 57 7.88 2.14 -1.78
N SER A 58 7.14 2.55 -2.82
CA SER A 58 7.72 3.02 -4.08
C SER A 58 8.08 4.51 -4.00
N LEU A 59 9.23 4.81 -3.40
CA LEU A 59 9.72 6.19 -3.22
C LEU A 59 10.44 6.71 -4.49
N PRO A 60 10.03 7.85 -5.06
CA PRO A 60 10.77 8.51 -6.15
C PRO A 60 12.09 9.11 -5.65
N PRO A 61 13.17 9.17 -6.46
CA PRO A 61 13.38 8.63 -7.82
C PRO A 61 13.73 7.14 -7.93
N TRP A 62 13.86 6.41 -6.81
CA TRP A 62 14.44 5.05 -6.79
C TRP A 62 13.49 3.97 -7.30
N PHE A 63 12.18 4.15 -7.15
CA PHE A 63 11.18 3.19 -7.60
C PHE A 63 10.10 3.84 -8.47
N ALA A 64 9.75 3.15 -9.56
CA ALA A 64 8.70 3.57 -10.47
C ALA A 64 7.32 3.50 -9.79
N ALA A 65 6.37 4.30 -10.26
CA ALA A 65 5.00 4.22 -9.80
C ALA A 65 4.42 2.83 -10.08
N VAL A 66 3.58 2.35 -9.18
CA VAL A 66 2.90 1.07 -9.32
C VAL A 66 1.49 1.30 -9.87
N LYS A 67 1.11 0.57 -10.91
CA LYS A 67 -0.27 0.59 -11.42
C LYS A 67 -1.14 -0.36 -10.61
N ILE A 68 -2.19 0.16 -10.00
CA ILE A 68 -3.22 -0.61 -9.29
C ILE A 68 -4.55 -0.27 -9.94
N ASN A 69 -5.18 -1.26 -10.58
CA ASN A 69 -6.32 -1.07 -11.49
C ASN A 69 -5.98 -0.03 -12.58
N ASP A 70 -6.75 1.04 -12.70
CA ASP A 70 -6.56 2.10 -13.70
C ASP A 70 -5.77 3.32 -13.20
N ALA A 71 -5.25 3.26 -11.97
CA ALA A 71 -4.53 4.39 -11.35
C ALA A 71 -3.08 4.04 -11.00
N TRP A 72 -2.22 5.06 -10.97
CA TRP A 72 -0.82 4.97 -10.62
C TRP A 72 -0.59 5.50 -9.21
N PHE A 73 0.25 4.81 -8.45
CA PHE A 73 0.52 5.10 -7.05
C PHE A 73 2.01 5.13 -6.74
N TRP A 74 2.41 6.04 -5.86
CA TRP A 74 3.72 6.13 -5.23
C TRP A 74 3.60 6.01 -3.72
N ASP A 75 4.75 5.90 -3.05
CA ASP A 75 4.85 5.82 -1.59
C ASP A 75 4.00 6.89 -0.89
N GLY A 76 3.26 6.48 0.13
CA GLY A 76 2.39 7.36 0.92
C GLY A 76 3.18 8.40 1.74
N SER A 77 4.46 8.18 1.98
CA SER A 77 5.35 9.10 2.71
C SER A 77 5.64 10.40 1.97
N LEU A 78 5.40 10.47 0.65
CA LEU A 78 5.39 11.73 -0.10
C LEU A 78 4.34 12.72 0.43
N VAL A 79 3.29 12.24 1.09
CA VAL A 79 2.20 13.06 1.64
C VAL A 79 2.18 13.04 3.18
N CYS A 80 2.79 12.05 3.84
CA CYS A 80 2.83 11.98 5.30
C CYS A 80 4.09 11.28 5.85
N ALA A 81 4.94 12.00 6.56
CA ALA A 81 6.01 11.42 7.38
C ALA A 81 5.50 10.73 8.67
N ALA A 82 4.19 10.64 8.91
CA ALA A 82 3.63 9.97 10.08
C ALA A 82 2.19 9.47 9.84
N PRO A 83 1.97 8.16 9.60
CA PRO A 83 0.63 7.57 9.47
C PRO A 83 -0.12 7.44 10.82
N LEU A 84 0.26 8.23 11.83
CA LEU A 84 -0.26 8.16 13.19
C LEU A 84 -1.66 8.80 13.32
N HIS A 85 -2.05 9.71 12.42
CA HIS A 85 -3.32 10.45 12.55
C HIS A 85 -4.56 9.58 12.28
N HIS A 86 -4.48 8.65 11.32
CA HIS A 86 -5.66 7.86 10.89
C HIS A 86 -6.02 6.73 11.88
N ILE A 87 -5.03 6.14 12.55
CA ILE A 87 -5.25 5.10 13.57
C ILE A 87 -5.82 5.71 14.87
N ILE A 88 -5.48 6.97 15.17
CA ILE A 88 -6.01 7.70 16.33
C ILE A 88 -7.48 8.10 16.10
N GLU A 89 -7.84 8.50 14.88
CA GLU A 89 -9.23 8.89 14.56
C GLU A 89 -10.20 7.71 14.55
N THR A 90 -9.75 6.50 14.20
CA THR A 90 -10.61 5.30 14.18
C THR A 90 -10.87 4.68 15.56
N HIS A 91 -10.33 5.28 16.65
CA HIS A 91 -10.59 4.89 18.04
C HIS A 91 -11.44 5.90 18.84
N THR A 92 -12.04 6.91 18.20
CA THR A 92 -12.88 7.88 18.92
C THR A 92 -14.30 7.93 18.35
N TYR A 93 -15.22 7.37 19.14
CA TYR A 93 -16.70 7.31 19.08
C TYR A 93 -17.35 6.20 18.25
#